data_AF-A0AAW0W6P4-F1
#
_entry.id   AF-A0AAW0W6P4-F1
#
_cell.length_a   1.000
_cell.length_b   1.000
_cell.length_c   1.000
_cell.angle_alpha   90.00
_cell.angle_beta   90.00
_cell.angle_gamma   90.00
#
_symmetry.space_group_name_H-M   'P 1'
#
loop_
_entity.id
_entity.type
_entity.pdbx_description
1 polymer ?
#
loop_
_entity_poly.entity_id
_entity_poly.type
_entity_poly.pdbx_seq_one_letter_code
_entity_poly.pdbx_strand_id
1 'polypeptide(L)'
;MKLQQYEEVIQVINSKPAGNIVATLVNKFEGIERTTLNSIWAQEMQKKVKKNFHRIHAQDKASEIYSNYLSCVESRDPPGILVKMALAMDYSPAMLAKLILEQYLIANCPHIIVSKSQVNRLLRDTTMIEDRDLSIEVYLFHRL
;
A
#
# COMPACT_ATOMS: atom_id res chain seq x y z
N MET A 1 10.11 -24.94 16.50
CA MET A 1 9.15 -24.09 17.24
C MET A 1 7.85 -24.87 17.43
N LYS A 2 7.18 -24.79 18.58
CA LYS A 2 5.89 -25.48 18.79
C LYS A 2 4.78 -24.80 17.99
N LEU A 3 3.80 -25.56 17.50
CA LEU A 3 2.69 -25.04 16.70
C LEU A 3 1.90 -23.94 17.43
N GLN A 4 1.64 -24.15 18.73
CA GLN A 4 0.94 -23.18 19.57
C GLN A 4 1.68 -21.83 19.67
N GLN A 5 3.02 -21.85 19.76
CA GLN A 5 3.83 -20.63 19.77
C GLN A 5 3.80 -19.91 18.41
N TYR A 6 3.74 -20.66 17.30
CA TYR A 6 3.59 -20.08 15.97
C TYR A 6 2.26 -19.35 15.81
N GLU A 7 1.18 -19.95 16.28
CA GLU A 7 -0.17 -19.35 16.23
C GLU A 7 -0.25 -18.07 17.07
N GLU A 8 0.35 -18.05 18.26
CA GLU A 8 0.43 -16.85 19.10
C GLU A 8 1.22 -15.72 18.44
N VAL A 9 2.35 -16.04 17.77
CA VAL A 9 3.12 -15.05 16.99
C VAL A 9 2.25 -14.44 15.89
N ILE A 10 1.49 -15.27 15.15
CA ILE A 10 0.57 -14.77 14.11
C ILE A 10 -0.51 -13.86 14.70
N GLN A 11 -1.09 -14.22 15.85
CA GLN A 11 -2.11 -13.38 16.50
C GLN A 11 -1.57 -11.99 16.84
N VAL A 12 -0.32 -11.91 17.35
CA VAL A 12 0.34 -10.62 17.65
C VAL A 12 0.65 -9.84 16.37
N ILE A 13 1.02 -10.51 15.29
CA ILE A 13 1.23 -9.86 13.99
C ILE A 13 -0.09 -9.30 13.44
N ASN A 14 -1.20 -9.99 13.67
CA ASN A 14 -2.53 -9.60 13.19
C ASN A 14 -3.20 -8.52 14.05
N SER A 15 -2.85 -8.38 15.32
CA SER A 15 -3.37 -7.32 16.18
C SER A 15 -2.83 -5.93 15.84
N LYS A 16 -1.89 -5.82 14.89
CA LYS A 16 -1.27 -4.56 14.41
C LYS A 16 -0.83 -3.65 15.56
N PRO A 17 0.08 -4.11 16.43
CA PRO A 17 0.55 -3.28 17.53
C PRO A 17 1.22 -2.01 16.95
N ALA A 18 0.94 -0.87 17.58
CA ALA A 18 1.56 0.39 17.19
C ALA A 18 3.09 0.31 17.38
N GLY A 19 3.85 0.71 16.36
CA GLY A 19 5.32 0.75 16.40
C GLY A 19 6.00 -0.48 15.80
N ASN A 20 7.20 -0.80 16.31
CA ASN A 20 8.04 -1.86 15.74
C ASN A 20 7.53 -3.24 16.18
N ILE A 21 6.75 -3.89 15.31
CA ILE A 21 6.19 -5.23 15.53
C ILE A 21 7.29 -6.26 15.88
N VAL A 22 8.47 -6.19 15.26
CA VAL A 22 9.57 -7.11 15.53
C VAL A 22 10.10 -6.94 16.95
N ALA A 23 10.23 -5.70 17.43
CA ALA A 23 10.63 -5.43 18.81
C ALA A 23 9.58 -5.98 19.81
N THR A 24 8.29 -5.78 19.52
CA THR A 24 7.19 -6.33 20.31
C THR A 24 7.22 -7.86 20.35
N LEU A 25 7.52 -8.52 19.23
CA LEU A 25 7.65 -9.97 19.15
C LEU A 25 8.85 -10.48 19.95
N VAL A 26 10.01 -9.81 19.86
CA VAL A 26 11.22 -10.20 20.60
C VAL A 26 10.99 -10.10 22.11
N ASN A 27 10.36 -9.03 22.59
CA ASN A 27 10.05 -8.86 24.01
C ASN A 27 9.02 -9.88 24.53
N LYS A 28 8.08 -10.31 23.69
CA LYS A 28 7.02 -11.24 24.09
C LYS A 28 7.46 -12.71 24.01
N PHE A 29 8.43 -13.02 23.15
CA PHE A 29 8.92 -14.38 22.91
C PHE A 29 10.44 -14.47 23.11
N GLU A 30 10.92 -14.19 24.33
CA GLU A 30 12.36 -14.13 24.68
C GLU A 30 13.15 -15.44 24.49
N GLY A 31 12.51 -16.53 24.06
CA GLY A 31 13.17 -17.81 23.71
C GLY A 31 13.30 -18.08 22.22
N ILE A 32 12.86 -17.16 21.34
CA ILE A 32 12.89 -17.33 19.89
C ILE A 32 13.90 -16.35 19.29
N GLU A 33 14.75 -16.85 18.41
CA GLU A 33 15.72 -16.01 17.72
C GLU A 33 15.03 -14.92 16.88
N ARG A 34 15.54 -13.68 16.96
CA ARG A 34 15.00 -12.52 16.22
C ARG A 34 14.89 -12.79 14.71
N THR A 35 15.83 -13.52 14.12
CA THR A 35 15.83 -13.89 12.70
C THR A 35 14.62 -14.75 12.32
N THR A 36 14.22 -15.66 13.21
CA THR A 36 13.04 -16.52 13.03
C THR A 36 11.76 -15.70 13.10
N LEU A 37 11.62 -14.79 14.07
CA LEU A 37 10.46 -13.89 14.20
C LEU A 37 10.33 -12.96 12.98
N ASN A 38 11.45 -12.42 12.49
CA ASN A 38 11.49 -11.64 11.26
C ASN A 38 11.01 -12.43 10.04
N SER A 39 11.44 -13.69 9.93
CA SER A 39 11.05 -14.56 8.82
C SER A 39 9.54 -14.85 8.83
N ILE A 40 8.97 -15.13 10.00
CA ILE A 40 7.53 -15.35 10.18
C ILE A 40 6.75 -14.08 9.83
N TRP A 41 7.20 -12.93 10.32
CA TRP A 41 6.58 -11.64 10.01
C TRP A 41 6.58 -11.34 8.51
N ALA A 42 7.73 -11.51 7.85
CA ALA A 42 7.84 -11.30 6.41
C ALA A 42 6.92 -12.23 5.60
N GLN A 43 6.82 -13.50 5.98
CA GLN A 43 5.91 -14.46 5.34
C GLN A 43 4.44 -14.07 5.50
N GLU A 44 4.03 -13.64 6.69
CA GLU A 44 2.65 -13.19 6.93
C GLU A 44 2.32 -11.92 6.15
N MET A 45 3.25 -10.96 6.06
CA MET A 45 3.07 -9.78 5.21
C MET A 45 2.95 -10.17 3.73
N GLN A 46 3.80 -11.06 3.23
CA GLN A 46 3.71 -11.55 1.85
C GLN A 46 2.37 -12.26 1.56
N LYS A 47 1.86 -13.08 2.49
CA LYS A 47 0.55 -13.72 2.35
C LYS A 47 -0.58 -12.69 2.29
N LYS A 48 -0.56 -11.68 3.17
CA LYS A 48 -1.56 -10.58 3.16
C LYS A 48 -1.55 -9.84 1.83
N VAL A 49 -0.35 -9.48 1.34
CA VAL A 49 -0.19 -8.84 0.04
C VAL A 49 -0.76 -9.72 -1.07
N LYS A 50 -0.37 -11.01 -1.17
CA LYS A 50 -0.86 -11.91 -2.22
C LYS A 50 -2.39 -12.11 -2.19
N LYS A 51 -2.96 -12.24 -0.99
CA LYS A 51 -4.41 -12.41 -0.79
C LYS A 51 -5.18 -11.15 -1.22
N ASN A 52 -4.67 -9.97 -0.87
CA ASN A 52 -5.33 -8.71 -1.17
C ASN A 52 -5.05 -8.22 -2.61
N PHE A 53 -3.94 -8.65 -3.23
CA PHE A 53 -3.52 -8.21 -4.56
C PHE A 53 -4.60 -8.41 -5.61
N HIS A 54 -5.11 -9.64 -5.76
CA HIS A 54 -6.14 -9.96 -6.75
C HIS A 54 -7.46 -9.21 -6.49
N ARG A 55 -7.78 -8.95 -5.22
CA ARG A 55 -9.00 -8.21 -4.84
C ARG A 55 -8.88 -6.71 -5.14
N ILE A 56 -7.70 -6.13 -4.91
CA ILE A 56 -7.43 -4.70 -5.12
C ILE A 56 -7.24 -4.38 -6.61
N HIS A 57 -6.60 -5.29 -7.36
CA HIS A 57 -6.35 -5.15 -8.80
C HIS A 57 -7.51 -5.65 -9.67
N ALA A 58 -8.60 -6.13 -9.06
CA ALA A 58 -9.84 -6.34 -9.80
C ALA A 58 -10.35 -4.99 -10.32
N GLN A 59 -10.73 -4.92 -11.60
CA GLN A 59 -11.06 -3.67 -12.29
C GLN A 59 -12.13 -2.84 -11.57
N ASP A 60 -13.15 -3.50 -11.01
CA ASP A 60 -14.22 -2.85 -10.24
C ASP A 60 -13.68 -2.20 -8.95
N LYS A 61 -12.79 -2.90 -8.23
CA LYS A 61 -12.17 -2.42 -6.99
C LYS A 61 -11.22 -1.26 -7.26
N ALA A 62 -10.44 -1.34 -8.35
CA ALA A 62 -9.51 -0.29 -8.74
C ALA A 62 -10.26 1.01 -9.07
N SER A 63 -11.40 0.89 -9.77
CA SER A 63 -12.28 2.01 -10.08
C SER A 63 -12.91 2.61 -8.83
N GLU A 64 -13.36 1.79 -7.88
CA GLU A 64 -13.88 2.22 -6.57
C GLU A 64 -12.82 2.99 -5.78
N ILE A 65 -11.58 2.49 -5.73
CA ILE A 65 -10.46 3.15 -5.03
C ILE A 65 -10.15 4.51 -5.65
N TYR A 66 -10.16 4.59 -6.99
CA TYR A 66 -9.96 5.85 -7.70
C TYR A 66 -11.08 6.86 -7.43
N SER A 67 -12.34 6.42 -7.43
CA SER A 67 -13.49 7.26 -7.08
C SER A 67 -13.40 7.80 -5.64
N ASN A 68 -12.99 6.97 -4.69
CA ASN A 68 -12.77 7.39 -3.30
C ASN A 68 -11.65 8.43 -3.21
N TYR A 69 -10.57 8.27 -3.98
CA TYR A 69 -9.51 9.27 -4.06
C TYR A 69 -10.03 10.61 -4.58
N LEU A 70 -10.80 10.61 -5.67
CA LEU A 70 -11.41 11.83 -6.22
C LEU A 70 -12.31 12.51 -5.19
N SER A 71 -13.10 11.74 -4.44
CA SER A 71 -13.96 12.27 -3.36
C SER A 71 -13.15 12.98 -2.26
N CYS A 72 -11.98 12.44 -1.89
CA CYS A 72 -11.07 13.09 -0.94
C CYS A 72 -10.46 14.39 -1.49
N VAL A 73 -10.09 14.40 -2.79
CA VAL A 73 -9.58 15.60 -3.46
C VAL A 73 -10.66 16.69 -3.53
N GLU A 74 -11.89 16.33 -3.90
CA GLU A 74 -13.04 17.25 -3.93
C GLU A 74 -13.36 17.83 -2.55
N SER A 75 -13.19 17.02 -1.50
CA SER A 75 -13.39 17.43 -0.11
C SER A 75 -12.28 18.37 0.40
N ARG A 76 -11.26 18.68 -0.42
CA ARG A 76 -10.07 19.47 -0.08
C ARG A 76 -9.33 18.94 1.15
N ASP A 77 -9.23 17.61 1.24
CA ASP A 77 -8.47 16.97 2.29
C ASP A 77 -7.01 17.46 2.28
N PRO A 78 -6.39 17.60 3.46
CA PRO A 78 -5.00 18.02 3.54
C PRO A 78 -4.08 16.97 2.89
N PRO A 79 -2.98 17.41 2.27
CA PRO A 79 -2.10 16.57 1.46
C PRO A 79 -1.62 15.30 2.20
N GLY A 80 -1.33 14.26 1.42
CA GLY A 80 -1.02 12.91 1.90
C GLY A 80 -2.24 11.98 1.92
N ILE A 81 -3.24 12.26 1.07
CA ILE A 81 -4.42 11.42 0.86
C ILE A 81 -4.00 10.00 0.48
N LEU A 82 -3.08 9.84 -0.47
CA LEU A 82 -2.62 8.51 -0.91
C LEU A 82 -1.97 7.72 0.22
N VAL A 83 -1.20 8.38 1.08
CA VAL A 83 -0.52 7.70 2.20
C VAL A 83 -1.54 7.25 3.24
N LYS A 84 -2.52 8.11 3.58
CA LYS A 84 -3.59 7.77 4.53
C LYS A 84 -4.45 6.61 4.02
N MET A 85 -4.85 6.66 2.75
CA MET A 85 -5.62 5.59 2.11
C MET A 85 -4.83 4.27 2.11
N ALA A 86 -3.55 4.31 1.75
CA ALA A 86 -2.69 3.13 1.75
C ALA A 86 -2.57 2.50 3.15
N LEU A 87 -2.37 3.32 4.18
CA LEU A 87 -2.34 2.86 5.57
C LEU A 87 -3.67 2.23 6.01
N ALA A 88 -4.80 2.85 5.68
CA ALA A 88 -6.12 2.31 6.00
C ALA A 88 -6.40 0.95 5.34
N MET A 89 -5.79 0.72 4.16
CA MET A 89 -5.96 -0.50 3.37
C MET A 89 -4.90 -1.59 3.62
N ASP A 90 -3.95 -1.37 4.54
CA ASP A 90 -2.73 -2.18 4.68
C ASP A 90 -2.01 -2.41 3.34
N TYR A 91 -1.96 -1.35 2.53
CA TYR A 91 -1.40 -1.39 1.19
C TYR A 91 -0.15 -0.53 1.09
N SER A 92 0.75 -0.89 0.18
CA SER A 92 1.95 -0.08 -0.06
C SER A 92 1.52 1.25 -0.71
N PRO A 93 1.92 2.41 -0.15
CA PRO A 93 1.62 3.71 -0.77
C PRO A 93 2.14 3.80 -2.21
N ALA A 94 3.31 3.20 -2.49
CA ALA A 94 3.88 3.11 -3.84
C ALA A 94 2.97 2.35 -4.81
N MET A 95 2.37 1.25 -4.34
CA MET A 95 1.47 0.44 -5.14
C MET A 95 0.11 1.11 -5.31
N LEU A 96 -0.36 1.84 -4.30
CA LEU A 96 -1.59 2.62 -4.40
C LEU A 96 -1.43 3.76 -5.41
N ALA A 97 -0.31 4.50 -5.35
CA ALA A 97 0.00 5.56 -6.31
C ALA A 97 0.06 5.01 -7.75
N LYS A 98 0.65 3.82 -7.96
CA LYS A 98 0.63 3.12 -9.26
C LYS A 98 -0.79 2.87 -9.75
N LEU A 99 -1.63 2.30 -8.88
CA LEU A 99 -3.02 1.98 -9.21
C LEU A 99 -3.82 3.24 -9.57
N ILE A 100 -3.68 4.31 -8.78
CA ILE A 100 -4.37 5.59 -9.00
C ILE A 100 -3.93 6.20 -10.33
N LEU A 101 -2.61 6.20 -10.62
CA LEU A 101 -2.08 6.68 -11.90
C LEU A 101 -2.55 5.84 -13.09
N GLU A 102 -2.63 4.52 -12.94
CA GLU A 102 -3.19 3.64 -13.97
C GLU A 102 -4.65 4.02 -14.26
N GLN A 103 -5.48 4.19 -13.23
CA GLN A 103 -6.88 4.58 -13.39
C GLN A 103 -7.04 6.01 -13.96
N TYR A 104 -6.20 6.94 -13.52
CA TYR A 104 -6.15 8.30 -14.07
C TYR A 104 -5.85 8.30 -15.57
N LEU A 105 -4.87 7.51 -16.01
CA LEU A 105 -4.53 7.40 -17.43
C LEU A 105 -5.64 6.71 -18.23
N ILE A 106 -6.29 5.68 -17.68
CA ILE A 106 -7.44 5.02 -18.33
C ILE A 106 -8.60 6.03 -18.51
N ALA A 107 -8.87 6.84 -17.49
CA ALA A 107 -9.96 7.80 -17.50
C ALA A 107 -9.70 9.00 -18.44
N ASN A 108 -8.48 9.55 -18.43
CA ASN A 108 -8.15 10.78 -19.15
C ASN A 108 -7.49 10.55 -20.52
N CYS A 109 -6.98 9.35 -20.79
CA CYS A 109 -6.35 8.99 -22.06
C CYS A 109 -6.98 7.73 -22.66
N PRO A 110 -8.27 7.74 -23.04
CA PRO A 110 -9.01 6.55 -23.51
C PRO A 110 -8.43 5.93 -24.79
N HIS A 111 -7.61 6.68 -25.55
CA HIS A 111 -6.96 6.22 -26.78
C HIS A 111 -5.57 5.63 -26.57
N ILE A 112 -5.04 5.66 -25.34
CA ILE A 112 -3.69 5.18 -25.02
C ILE A 112 -3.79 3.86 -24.25
N ILE A 113 -3.10 2.83 -24.72
CA ILE A 113 -2.93 1.61 -23.95
C ILE A 113 -1.98 1.91 -22.79
N VAL A 114 -2.53 1.96 -21.58
CA VAL A 114 -1.74 2.22 -20.37
C VAL A 114 -0.75 1.08 -20.15
N SER A 115 0.53 1.41 -20.22
CA SER A 115 1.62 0.47 -19.99
C SER A 115 2.27 0.71 -18.63
N LYS A 116 2.75 -0.36 -17.99
CA LYS A 116 3.53 -0.26 -16.74
C LYS A 116 4.76 0.64 -16.88
N SER A 117 5.35 0.70 -18.07
CA SER A 117 6.50 1.58 -18.35
C SER A 117 6.11 3.06 -18.23
N GLN A 118 4.97 3.44 -18.83
CA GLN A 118 4.44 4.81 -18.77
C GLN A 118 4.11 5.23 -17.34
N VAL A 119 3.44 4.36 -16.57
CA VAL A 119 3.11 4.63 -15.17
C VAL A 119 4.38 4.81 -14.32
N ASN A 120 5.38 3.95 -14.49
CA ASN A 120 6.65 4.10 -13.78
C ASN A 120 7.42 5.37 -14.20
N ARG A 121 7.26 5.85 -15.44
CA ARG A 121 7.82 7.12 -15.89
C ARG A 121 7.18 8.29 -15.15
N LEU A 122 5.85 8.34 -15.06
CA LEU A 122 5.11 9.40 -14.34
C LEU A 122 5.39 9.39 -12.82
N LEU A 123 5.60 8.21 -12.24
CA LEU A 123 6.00 8.10 -10.83
C LEU A 123 7.38 8.70 -10.57
N ARG A 124 8.31 8.60 -11.53
CA ARG A 124 9.66 9.14 -11.39
C ARG A 124 9.69 10.64 -11.67
N ASP A 125 8.91 11.08 -12.64
CA ASP A 125 8.79 12.47 -13.03
C ASP A 125 7.34 12.93 -12.90
N THR A 126 7.02 13.42 -11.70
CA THR A 126 5.66 13.86 -11.36
C THR A 126 5.26 15.13 -12.08
N THR A 127 6.20 15.86 -12.69
CA THR A 127 5.91 17.07 -13.48
C THR A 127 5.20 16.75 -14.79
N MET A 128 5.27 15.50 -15.24
CA MET A 128 4.56 15.01 -16.43
C MET A 128 3.10 14.64 -16.15
N ILE A 129 2.62 14.74 -14.90
CA ILE A 129 1.23 14.51 -14.53
C ILE A 129 0.48 15.84 -14.68
N GLU A 130 -0.52 15.89 -15.56
CA GLU A 130 -1.29 17.12 -15.81
C GLU A 130 -2.19 17.48 -14.63
N ASP A 131 -2.69 16.48 -13.92
CA ASP A 131 -3.48 16.68 -12.70
C ASP A 131 -2.60 17.17 -11.55
N ARG A 132 -2.85 18.41 -11.11
CA ARG A 132 -2.07 19.08 -10.09
C ARG A 132 -2.13 18.34 -8.75
N ASP A 133 -3.31 17.92 -8.31
CA ASP A 133 -3.48 17.30 -6.99
C ASP A 133 -2.82 15.91 -6.97
N LEU A 134 -2.98 15.14 -8.04
CA LEU A 134 -2.31 13.86 -8.23
C LEU A 134 -0.79 14.01 -8.32
N SER A 135 -0.28 15.03 -9.02
CA SER A 135 1.16 15.30 -9.12
C SER A 135 1.77 15.55 -7.73
N ILE A 136 1.07 16.31 -6.88
CA ILE A 136 1.49 16.65 -5.52
C ILE A 136 1.43 15.41 -4.62
N GLU A 137 0.35 14.64 -4.68
CA GLU A 137 0.19 13.43 -3.88
C GLU A 137 1.26 12.37 -4.21
N VAL A 138 1.57 12.18 -5.49
CA VAL A 138 2.61 11.25 -5.95
C VAL A 138 4.01 11.76 -5.55
N TYR A 139 4.24 13.07 -5.60
CA TYR A 139 5.49 13.68 -5.17
C TYR A 139 5.72 13.50 -3.66
N LEU A 140 4.68 13.71 -2.85
CA LEU A 140 4.74 13.58 -1.39
C LEU A 140 5.02 12.15 -0.95
N PHE A 141 4.50 11.15 -1.67
CA PHE A 141 4.82 9.75 -1.40
C PHE A 141 6.34 9.46 -1.47
N HIS A 142 7.09 10.07 -2.38
CA HIS A 142 8.55 9.82 -2.50
C HIS A 142 9.38 10.36 -1.33
N ARG A 143 8.81 11.21 -0.47
CA ARG A 143 9.53 11.93 0.59
C ARG A 143 9.18 11.49 2.01
N LEU A 144 8.31 10.49 2.17
CA LEU A 144 7.90 9.91 3.45
C LEU A 144 8.56 8.55 3.67
#